data_AF-A0A1E4Q1R7-F1
#
_entry.id   AF-A0A1E4Q1R7-F1
#
_cell.length_a   1.000
_cell.length_b   1.000
_cell.length_c   1.000
_cell.angle_alpha   90.00
_cell.angle_beta   90.00
_cell.angle_gamma   90.00
#
_symmetry.space_group_name_H-M   'P 1'
#
loop_
_entity.id
_entity.type
_entity.pdbx_description
1 polymer ?
#
loop_
_entity_poly.entity_id
_entity_poly.type
_entity_poly.pdbx_seq_one_letter_code
_entity_poly.pdbx_strand_id
1 'polypeptide(L)'
;MTPRRCRGFSMIEVLVSIVILSIGLIGLVGLQARGLQFSVSAEDTNRASLLANELATSMWTARTVSLPSTTISAWQTRVADVTADGLPNGSGTVSVDANGVATITITWHPPSAASGADDNRFVTQVVVP
;
A
#
# COMPACT_ATOMS: atom_id res chain seq x y z
N MET A 1 -5.69 65.19 22.69
CA MET A 1 -4.97 63.97 22.28
C MET A 1 -5.04 62.96 23.42
N THR A 2 -5.98 62.02 23.38
CA THR A 2 -6.03 60.94 24.37
C THR A 2 -4.94 59.90 24.04
N PRO A 3 -4.01 59.61 24.96
CA PRO A 3 -2.96 58.63 24.71
C PRO A 3 -3.57 57.24 24.52
N ARG A 4 -3.22 56.57 23.43
CA ARG A 4 -3.58 55.17 23.19
C ARG A 4 -2.80 54.31 24.19
N ARG A 5 -3.49 53.60 25.10
CA ARG A 5 -2.85 52.63 25.99
C ARG A 5 -2.29 51.49 25.14
N CYS A 6 -0.96 51.42 25.03
CA CYS A 6 -0.28 50.20 24.59
C CYS A 6 -0.40 49.16 25.71
N ARG A 7 -1.21 48.10 25.49
CA ARG A 7 -1.25 46.95 26.38
C ARG A 7 -0.03 46.08 26.04
N GLY A 8 0.93 46.01 26.95
CA GLY A 8 2.04 45.07 26.82
C GLY A 8 1.52 43.63 26.82
N PHE A 9 2.17 42.78 26.04
CA PHE A 9 1.86 41.35 25.96
C PHE A 9 2.19 40.69 27.30
N SER A 10 1.30 39.85 27.82
CA SER A 10 1.55 39.13 29.08
C SER A 10 2.38 37.86 28.82
N MET A 11 3.30 37.51 29.72
CA MET A 11 4.08 36.25 29.61
C MET A 11 3.17 35.01 29.56
N ILE A 12 1.99 35.07 30.20
CA ILE A 12 0.99 34.00 30.15
C ILE A 12 0.40 33.84 28.74
N GLU A 13 0.27 34.92 27.97
CA GLU A 13 -0.32 34.92 26.63
C GLU A 13 0.61 34.24 25.62
N VAL A 14 1.93 34.48 25.74
CA VAL A 14 2.95 33.78 24.95
C VAL A 14 2.99 32.30 25.32
N LEU A 15 2.95 31.98 26.63
CA LEU A 15 2.98 30.61 27.10
C LEU A 15 1.77 29.81 26.60
N VAL A 16 0.56 30.38 26.68
CA VAL A 16 -0.65 29.77 26.14
C VAL A 16 -0.56 29.60 24.62
N SER A 17 -0.04 30.60 23.91
CA SER A 17 0.15 30.51 22.45
C SER A 17 1.10 29.38 22.05
N ILE A 18 2.22 29.22 22.77
CA ILE A 18 3.17 28.12 22.54
C ILE A 18 2.51 26.78 22.82
N VAL A 19 1.75 26.64 23.92
CA VAL A 19 1.06 25.38 24.26
C VAL A 19 0.08 24.98 23.15
N ILE A 20 -0.77 25.91 22.71
CA ILE A 20 -1.74 25.65 21.64
C ILE A 20 -1.02 25.29 20.33
N LEU A 21 0.03 26.02 19.98
CA LEU A 21 0.85 25.75 18.81
C LEU A 21 1.49 24.35 18.87
N SER A 22 2.07 23.97 20.01
CA SER A 22 2.69 22.66 20.20
C SER A 22 1.70 21.52 20.01
N ILE A 23 0.47 21.65 20.54
CA ILE A 23 -0.59 20.66 20.34
C ILE A 23 -0.95 20.57 18.84
N GLY A 24 -1.08 21.70 18.15
CA GLY A 24 -1.35 21.76 16.72
C GLY A 24 -0.27 21.06 15.87
N LEU A 25 1.00 21.26 16.21
CA LEU A 25 2.13 20.64 15.50
C LEU A 25 2.16 19.12 15.67
N ILE A 26 1.88 18.60 16.87
CA ILE A 26 1.78 17.14 17.10
C ILE A 26 0.64 16.55 16.27
N GLY A 27 -0.50 17.23 16.21
CA GLY A 27 -1.62 16.84 15.35
C GLY A 27 -1.21 16.74 13.88
N LEU A 28 -0.49 17.74 13.37
CA LEU A 28 0.00 17.76 11.98
C LEU A 28 0.98 16.62 11.68
N VAL A 29 1.91 16.31 12.59
CA VAL A 29 2.84 15.18 12.43
C VAL A 29 2.08 13.85 12.36
N GLY A 30 1.03 13.68 13.18
CA GLY A 30 0.17 12.50 13.12
C GLY A 30 -0.53 12.34 11.76
N LEU A 31 -0.99 13.46 11.16
CA LEU A 31 -1.54 13.48 9.81
C LEU A 31 -0.50 13.12 8.75
N GLN A 32 0.72 13.67 8.85
CA GLN A 32 1.82 13.34 7.93
C GLN A 32 2.18 11.86 7.98
N ALA A 33 2.29 11.27 9.17
CA ALA A 33 2.59 9.85 9.34
C ALA A 33 1.54 8.94 8.66
N ARG A 34 0.26 9.28 8.80
CA ARG A 34 -0.83 8.57 8.09
C ARG A 34 -0.74 8.74 6.59
N GLY A 35 -0.43 9.94 6.12
CA GLY A 35 -0.21 10.22 4.69
C GLY A 35 0.87 9.34 4.08
N LEU A 36 2.00 9.17 4.77
CA LEU A 36 3.07 8.27 4.33
C LEU A 36 2.60 6.81 4.27
N GLN A 37 1.84 6.34 5.26
CA GLN A 37 1.32 4.98 5.28
C GLN A 37 0.36 4.72 4.11
N PHE A 38 -0.49 5.70 3.76
CA PHE A 38 -1.33 5.61 2.57
C PHE A 38 -0.52 5.54 1.28
N SER A 39 0.53 6.35 1.14
CA SER A 39 1.40 6.31 -0.04
C SER A 39 2.07 4.95 -0.22
N VAL A 40 2.59 4.36 0.87
CA VAL A 40 3.19 3.01 0.84
C VAL A 40 2.16 1.95 0.46
N SER A 41 0.95 2.00 1.04
CA SER A 41 -0.11 1.04 0.71
C SER A 41 -0.57 1.14 -0.76
N ALA A 42 -0.63 2.35 -1.31
CA ALA A 42 -0.93 2.58 -2.72
C ALA A 42 0.17 2.01 -3.64
N GLU A 43 1.43 2.21 -3.26
CA GLU A 43 2.59 1.65 -3.96
C GLU A 43 2.58 0.12 -3.94
N ASP A 44 2.34 -0.52 -2.79
CA ASP A 44 2.21 -1.98 -2.69
C ASP A 44 1.07 -2.50 -3.59
N THR A 45 -0.08 -1.83 -3.59
CA THR A 45 -1.20 -2.21 -4.45
C THR A 45 -0.85 -2.06 -5.94
N ASN A 46 -0.08 -1.04 -6.30
CA ASN A 46 0.42 -0.84 -7.65
C ASN A 46 1.35 -1.99 -8.07
N ARG A 47 2.33 -2.33 -7.24
CA ARG A 47 3.24 -3.47 -7.48
C ARG A 47 2.48 -4.79 -7.63
N ALA A 48 1.49 -5.05 -6.77
CA ALA A 48 0.63 -6.23 -6.90
C ALA A 48 -0.11 -6.24 -8.26
N SER A 49 -0.66 -5.10 -8.67
CA SER A 49 -1.35 -4.98 -9.96
C SER A 49 -0.43 -5.22 -11.15
N LEU A 50 0.81 -4.71 -11.11
CA LEU A 50 1.82 -4.91 -12.15
C LEU A 50 2.22 -6.39 -12.25
N LEU A 51 2.54 -7.03 -11.12
CA LEU A 51 2.90 -8.45 -11.06
C LEU A 51 1.76 -9.36 -11.55
N ALA A 52 0.51 -9.03 -11.21
CA ALA A 52 -0.65 -9.76 -11.69
C ALA A 52 -0.85 -9.57 -13.20
N ASN A 53 -0.65 -8.34 -13.70
CA ASN A 53 -0.78 -8.01 -15.11
C ASN A 53 0.33 -8.64 -15.97
N GLU A 54 1.55 -8.74 -15.46
CA GLU A 54 2.65 -9.48 -16.11
C GLU A 54 2.25 -10.94 -16.35
N LEU A 55 1.72 -11.60 -15.31
CA LEU A 55 1.27 -12.98 -15.42
C LEU A 55 0.07 -13.12 -16.36
N ALA A 56 -0.92 -12.22 -16.27
CA ALA A 56 -2.07 -12.19 -17.18
C ALA A 56 -1.63 -12.04 -18.65
N THR A 57 -0.67 -11.15 -18.90
CA THR A 57 -0.10 -10.93 -20.24
C THR A 57 0.64 -12.18 -20.72
N SER A 58 1.32 -12.91 -19.83
CA SER A 58 1.95 -14.18 -20.19
C SER A 58 0.93 -15.25 -20.60
N MET A 59 -0.23 -15.32 -19.95
CA MET A 59 -1.33 -16.21 -20.31
C MET A 59 -1.93 -15.88 -21.68
N TRP A 60 -2.18 -14.60 -21.96
CA TRP A 60 -2.66 -14.14 -23.27
C TRP A 60 -1.66 -14.42 -24.38
N THR A 61 -0.38 -14.17 -24.14
CA THR A 61 0.69 -14.42 -25.12
C THR A 61 0.83 -15.90 -25.44
N ALA A 62 0.72 -16.76 -24.42
CA ALA A 62 0.76 -18.20 -24.57
C ALA A 62 -0.57 -18.80 -25.06
N ARG A 63 -1.65 -18.00 -25.18
CA ARG A 63 -3.04 -18.44 -25.42
C ARG A 63 -3.46 -19.59 -24.51
N THR A 64 -3.06 -19.56 -23.25
CA THR A 64 -3.44 -20.57 -22.25
C THR A 64 -3.54 -19.95 -20.88
N VAL A 65 -4.55 -20.35 -20.12
CA VAL A 65 -4.70 -20.05 -18.69
C VAL A 65 -3.89 -21.00 -17.81
N SER A 66 -3.47 -22.13 -18.36
CA SER A 66 -2.65 -23.14 -17.69
C SER A 66 -1.20 -22.97 -18.12
N LEU A 67 -0.45 -22.17 -17.36
CA LEU A 67 0.98 -21.97 -17.55
C LEU A 67 1.80 -23.13 -16.96
N PRO A 68 3.03 -23.35 -17.43
CA PRO A 68 3.95 -24.31 -16.82
C PRO A 68 4.19 -23.98 -15.33
N SER A 69 4.33 -25.02 -14.50
CA SER A 69 4.59 -24.86 -13.07
C SER A 69 5.86 -24.05 -12.78
N THR A 70 6.89 -24.18 -13.62
CA THR A 70 8.14 -23.41 -13.51
C THR A 70 7.91 -21.90 -13.68
N THR A 71 7.03 -21.49 -14.59
CA THR A 71 6.66 -20.09 -14.80
C THR A 71 5.89 -19.54 -13.59
N ILE A 72 4.93 -20.31 -13.08
CA ILE A 72 4.15 -19.93 -11.90
C ILE A 72 5.07 -19.82 -10.68
N SER A 73 5.94 -20.79 -10.44
CA SER A 73 6.87 -20.76 -9.30
C SER A 73 7.89 -19.62 -9.40
N ALA A 74 8.41 -19.31 -10.59
CA ALA A 74 9.29 -18.15 -10.77
C ALA A 74 8.57 -16.82 -10.46
N TRP A 75 7.32 -16.69 -10.91
CA TRP A 75 6.48 -15.54 -10.58
C TRP A 75 6.18 -15.46 -9.07
N GLN A 76 5.85 -16.58 -8.41
CA GLN A 76 5.62 -16.63 -6.96
C GLN A 76 6.85 -16.19 -6.16
N THR A 77 8.05 -16.64 -6.56
CA THR A 77 9.31 -16.19 -5.95
C THR A 77 9.47 -14.68 -6.10
N ARG A 78 9.17 -14.12 -7.27
CA ARG A 78 9.26 -12.67 -7.50
C ARG A 78 8.24 -11.88 -6.69
N VAL A 79 7.02 -12.38 -6.52
CA VAL A 79 6.01 -11.76 -5.65
C VAL A 79 6.50 -11.65 -4.20
N ALA A 80 7.28 -12.61 -3.71
CA ALA A 80 7.85 -12.60 -2.37
C ALA A 80 9.18 -11.82 -2.25
N ASP A 81 9.82 -11.48 -3.37
CA ASP A 81 11.15 -10.85 -3.39
C ASP A 81 11.05 -9.32 -3.31
N VAL A 82 11.10 -8.80 -2.09
CA VAL A 82 11.12 -7.35 -1.81
C VAL A 82 12.30 -6.60 -2.42
N THR A 83 13.36 -7.28 -2.87
CA THR A 83 14.51 -6.64 -3.55
C THR A 83 14.29 -6.49 -5.06
N ALA A 84 13.30 -7.20 -5.61
CA ALA A 84 12.97 -7.25 -7.03
C ALA A 84 11.53 -6.79 -7.32
N ASP A 85 11.09 -5.72 -6.66
CA ASP A 85 9.75 -5.10 -6.74
C ASP A 85 8.59 -5.97 -6.23
N GLY A 86 8.91 -7.04 -5.49
CA GLY A 86 7.93 -7.86 -4.78
C GLY A 86 7.32 -7.16 -3.55
N LEU A 87 6.48 -7.91 -2.85
CA LEU A 87 5.68 -7.42 -1.73
C LEU A 87 6.18 -7.97 -0.39
N PRO A 88 6.15 -7.18 0.69
CA PRO A 88 6.48 -7.66 2.03
C PRO A 88 5.53 -8.79 2.45
N ASN A 89 6.10 -9.95 2.80
CA ASN A 89 5.32 -11.16 3.10
C ASN A 89 4.35 -11.53 1.96
N GLY A 90 4.72 -11.23 0.72
CA GLY A 90 3.91 -11.44 -0.47
C GLY A 90 3.73 -12.92 -0.79
N SER A 91 2.51 -13.30 -1.16
CA SER A 91 2.19 -14.63 -1.69
C SER A 91 1.30 -14.49 -2.92
N GLY A 92 1.68 -15.17 -4.00
CA GLY A 92 0.94 -15.22 -5.26
C GLY A 92 0.32 -16.59 -5.48
N THR A 93 -0.95 -16.64 -5.85
CA THR A 93 -1.66 -17.88 -6.21
C THR A 93 -2.42 -17.71 -7.51
N VAL A 94 -2.51 -18.81 -8.25
CA VAL A 94 -3.24 -18.89 -9.52
C VAL A 94 -4.16 -20.09 -9.43
N SER A 95 -5.45 -19.87 -9.70
CA SER A 95 -6.44 -20.94 -9.76
C SER A 95 -7.19 -20.83 -11.07
N VAL A 96 -7.31 -21.93 -11.80
CA VAL A 96 -8.06 -21.98 -13.07
C VAL A 96 -9.34 -22.75 -12.81
N ASP A 97 -10.48 -22.15 -13.15
CA ASP A 97 -11.78 -22.81 -13.02
C ASP A 97 -12.11 -23.73 -14.21
N ALA A 98 -13.19 -24.50 -14.09
CA ALA A 98 -13.64 -25.41 -15.15
C ALA A 98 -14.13 -24.70 -16.42
N ASN A 99 -14.40 -23.39 -16.34
CA ASN A 99 -14.83 -22.56 -17.48
C ASN A 99 -13.64 -21.92 -18.20
N GLY A 100 -12.41 -22.19 -17.76
CA GLY A 100 -11.19 -21.63 -18.35
C GLY A 100 -10.87 -20.21 -17.88
N VAL A 101 -11.39 -19.77 -16.73
CA VAL A 101 -11.05 -18.49 -16.11
C VAL A 101 -9.91 -18.70 -15.12
N ALA A 102 -8.77 -18.05 -15.37
CA ALA A 102 -7.66 -17.96 -14.42
C ALA A 102 -7.91 -16.82 -13.44
N THR A 103 -8.01 -17.13 -12.16
CA THR A 103 -8.03 -16.16 -11.06
C THR A 103 -6.64 -16.05 -10.46
N ILE A 104 -6.04 -14.88 -10.59
CA ILE A 104 -4.75 -14.52 -9.99
C ILE A 104 -5.04 -13.79 -8.69
N THR A 105 -4.54 -14.30 -7.57
CA THR A 105 -4.67 -13.69 -6.25
C THR A 105 -3.29 -13.42 -5.66
N ILE A 106 -3.03 -12.17 -5.28
CA ILE A 106 -1.83 -11.76 -4.58
C ILE A 106 -2.24 -11.26 -3.19
N THR A 107 -1.60 -11.76 -2.15
CA THR A 107 -1.77 -11.31 -0.77
C THR A 107 -0.45 -10.82 -0.20
N TRP A 108 -0.49 -9.83 0.68
CA TRP A 108 0.71 -9.33 1.36
C TRP A 108 0.36 -8.74 2.72
N HIS A 109 1.36 -8.72 3.61
CA HIS A 109 1.23 -8.16 4.95
C HIS A 109 2.22 -7.00 5.13
N PRO A 110 1.77 -5.74 5.14
CA PRO A 110 2.64 -4.59 5.30
C PRO A 110 3.41 -4.64 6.63
N PRO A 111 4.70 -4.22 6.69
CA PRO A 111 5.48 -4.22 7.93
C PRO A 111 4.92 -3.29 9.01
N SER A 112 4.08 -2.32 8.62
CA SER A 112 3.41 -1.37 9.53
C SER A 112 2.10 -1.93 10.12
N ALA A 113 1.60 -3.05 9.61
CA ALA A 113 0.38 -3.65 10.10
C ALA A 113 0.63 -4.36 11.44
N ALA A 114 -0.40 -4.38 12.29
CA ALA A 114 -0.32 -5.05 13.58
C ALA A 114 -0.24 -6.57 13.40
N SER A 115 0.48 -7.25 14.28
CA SER A 115 0.55 -8.71 14.31
C SER A 115 -0.85 -9.30 14.57
N GLY A 116 -1.52 -9.79 13.52
CA GLY A 116 -2.90 -10.28 13.57
C GLY A 116 -3.94 -9.44 12.80
N ALA A 117 -3.51 -8.37 12.12
CA ALA A 117 -4.36 -7.71 11.11
C ALA A 117 -4.57 -8.61 9.89
N ASP A 118 -5.70 -8.44 9.20
CA ASP A 118 -5.97 -9.13 7.95
C ASP A 118 -4.96 -8.72 6.86
N ASP A 119 -4.62 -9.66 5.98
CA ASP A 119 -3.72 -9.41 4.87
C ASP A 119 -4.39 -8.54 3.79
N ASN A 120 -3.59 -7.69 3.16
CA ASN A 120 -3.99 -6.98 1.96
C ASN A 120 -4.10 -7.98 0.81
N ARG A 121 -5.08 -7.77 -0.08
CA ARG A 121 -5.39 -8.68 -1.19
C ARG A 121 -5.68 -7.94 -2.48
N PHE A 122 -5.06 -8.40 -3.57
CA PHE A 122 -5.36 -7.99 -4.95
C PHE A 122 -5.78 -9.22 -5.76
N VAL A 123 -6.85 -9.10 -6.56
CA VAL A 123 -7.38 -10.19 -7.38
C VAL A 123 -7.67 -9.69 -8.78
N THR A 124 -7.26 -10.45 -9.78
CA THR A 124 -7.66 -10.24 -11.18
C THR A 124 -8.06 -11.55 -11.84
N GLN A 125 -8.95 -11.46 -12.83
CA GLN A 125 -9.44 -12.60 -13.60
C GLN A 125 -9.01 -12.48 -15.05
N VAL A 126 -8.55 -13.59 -15.62
CA VAL A 126 -8.05 -13.69 -16.99
C VAL A 126 -8.85 -14.75 -17.71
N VAL A 127 -9.40 -14.37 -18.86
CA VAL A 127 -10.04 -15.28 -19.82
C VAL A 127 -9.27 -15.16 -21.12
N VAL A 128 -8.99 -16.31 -21.74
CA VAL A 128 -8.37 -16.37 -23.07
C VAL A 128 -9.49 -16.63 -24.09
N PRO A 129 -9.64 -15.79 -25.12
CA PRO A 129 -10.62 -15.98 -26.19
C PRO A 129 -10.26 -17.10 -27.17
#